data_AF-A0A6J6KDW0-F1
#
_entry.id   AF-A0A6J6KDW0-F1
#
_cell.length_a   1.000
_cell.length_b   1.000
_cell.length_c   1.000
_cell.angle_alpha   90.00
_cell.angle_beta   90.00
_cell.angle_gamma   90.00
#
_symmetry.space_group_name_H-M   'P 1'
#
loop_
_entity.id
_entity.type
_entity.pdbx_description
1 polymer ?
#
loop_
_entity_poly.entity_id
_entity_poly.type
_entity_poly.pdbx_seq_one_letter_code
_entity_poly.pdbx_strand_id
1 'polypeptide(L)'
;MGIANTGWLGTEISAWAHKNGIVLPLTAQIDGVSASDIVDGAPRVQLGQLDGRVRFRVSGDAKSDGTPDRVLHSWLIRGKSGQTVTLTATHQRAGTSVATVVLP
;
A
#
# COMPACT_ATOMS: atom_id res chain seq x y z
N MET A 1 4.60 -0.79 5.82
CA MET A 1 3.46 0.16 5.76
C MET A 1 2.21 -0.59 5.31
N GLY A 2 1.19 -0.65 6.17
CA GLY A 2 -0.10 -1.24 5.81
C GLY A 2 -1.08 -0.16 5.32
N ILE A 3 -1.72 -0.39 4.18
CA ILE A 3 -2.73 0.50 3.61
C ILE A 3 -4.03 -0.29 3.43
N ALA A 4 -5.15 0.32 3.77
CA ALA A 4 -6.46 -0.29 3.58
C ALA A 4 -7.46 0.67 2.90
N ASN A 5 -8.23 0.14 1.95
CA ASN A 5 -9.44 0.77 1.42
C ASN A 5 -10.63 0.38 2.30
N THR A 6 -10.96 1.22 3.27
CA THR A 6 -12.08 0.95 4.19
C THR A 6 -13.46 1.17 3.55
N GLY A 7 -13.52 1.61 2.29
CA GLY A 7 -14.74 1.75 1.51
C GLY A 7 -15.24 0.43 0.92
N TRP A 8 -16.50 0.42 0.48
CA TRP A 8 -17.11 -0.78 -0.07
C TRP A 8 -16.62 -1.13 -1.48
N LEU A 9 -16.49 -0.15 -2.37
CA LEU A 9 -16.07 -0.41 -3.75
C LEU A 9 -14.54 -0.50 -3.86
N GLY A 10 -14.09 -1.32 -4.81
CA GLY A 10 -12.69 -1.39 -5.19
C GLY A 10 -12.19 -0.08 -5.79
N THR A 11 -10.90 0.20 -5.62
CA THR A 11 -10.27 1.44 -6.08
C THR A 11 -10.24 1.58 -7.60
N GLU A 12 -10.36 0.45 -8.30
CA GLU A 12 -10.49 0.33 -9.76
C GLU A 12 -11.88 0.66 -10.31
N ILE A 13 -12.89 0.80 -9.45
CA ILE A 13 -14.31 1.04 -9.76
C ILE A 13 -14.99 -0.13 -10.48
N SER A 14 -14.41 -0.63 -11.57
CA SER A 14 -14.95 -1.74 -12.36
C SER A 14 -13.84 -2.58 -12.99
N ALA A 15 -14.13 -3.85 -13.28
CA ALA A 15 -13.20 -4.74 -13.99
C ALA A 15 -12.82 -4.21 -15.37
N TRP A 16 -13.75 -3.52 -16.06
CA TRP A 16 -13.46 -2.86 -17.34
C TRP A 16 -12.46 -1.71 -17.18
N ALA A 17 -12.65 -0.86 -16.17
CA ALA A 17 -11.73 0.25 -15.90
C ALA A 17 -10.33 -0.25 -15.51
N HIS A 18 -10.25 -1.32 -14.73
CA HIS A 18 -8.99 -2.01 -14.43
C HIS A 18 -8.30 -2.49 -15.71
N LYS A 19 -9.02 -3.25 -16.55
CA LYS A 19 -8.49 -3.82 -17.80
C LYS A 19 -7.96 -2.75 -18.76
N ASN A 20 -8.57 -1.56 -18.78
CA ASN A 20 -8.20 -0.46 -19.66
C ASN A 20 -7.24 0.55 -19.00
N GLY A 21 -6.73 0.28 -17.79
CA GLY A 21 -5.77 1.17 -17.13
C GLY A 21 -6.32 2.57 -16.82
N ILE A 22 -7.63 2.72 -16.69
CA ILE A 22 -8.29 4.01 -16.43
C ILE A 22 -7.91 4.56 -15.04
N VAL A 23 -7.58 3.66 -14.11
CA VAL A 23 -7.18 4.02 -12.76
C VAL A 23 -5.76 3.54 -12.49
N LEU A 24 -4.88 4.49 -12.12
CA LEU A 24 -3.51 4.18 -11.73
C LEU A 24 -3.48 3.34 -10.43
N PRO A 25 -2.54 2.38 -10.31
CA PRO A 25 -2.40 1.57 -9.12
C PRO A 25 -1.91 2.38 -7.91
N LEU A 26 -2.16 1.84 -6.72
CA LEU A 26 -1.59 2.30 -5.47
C LEU A 26 -0.08 2.26 -5.60
N THR A 27 0.58 3.36 -5.28
CA THR A 27 2.03 3.43 -5.27
C THR A 27 2.51 3.70 -3.85
N ALA A 28 3.49 2.93 -3.39
CA ALA A 28 4.18 3.17 -2.14
C ALA A 28 5.62 3.60 -2.41
N GLN A 29 6.12 4.55 -1.63
CA GLN A 29 7.43 5.18 -1.78
C GLN A 29 8.07 5.37 -0.41
N ILE A 30 9.40 5.28 -0.39
CA ILE A 30 10.24 5.55 0.77
C ILE A 30 11.20 6.69 0.42
N ASP A 31 11.21 7.73 1.26
CA ASP A 31 12.03 8.93 1.14
C ASP A 31 12.91 9.11 2.38
N GLY A 32 14.00 9.88 2.26
CA GLY A 32 14.95 10.11 3.37
C GLY A 32 16.00 8.99 3.53
N VAL A 33 16.09 8.07 2.57
CA VAL A 33 17.10 7.01 2.49
C VAL A 33 17.70 6.99 1.09
N SER A 34 19.01 6.69 0.98
CA SER A 34 19.64 6.52 -0.34
C SER A 34 19.24 5.19 -0.97
N ALA A 35 19.19 5.10 -2.30
CA ALA A 35 18.86 3.84 -2.97
C ALA A 35 19.86 2.71 -2.64
N SER A 36 21.12 3.03 -2.36
CA SER A 36 22.15 2.06 -1.94
C SER A 36 21.96 1.53 -0.51
N ASP A 37 21.21 2.25 0.32
CA ASP A 37 20.93 1.85 1.70
C ASP A 37 19.65 1.02 1.83
N ILE A 38 18.88 0.88 0.75
CA ILE A 38 17.74 -0.05 0.70
C ILE A 38 18.29 -1.46 0.45
N VAL A 39 18.16 -2.31 1.47
CA VAL A 39 18.63 -3.71 1.45
C VAL A 39 17.62 -4.62 0.78
N ASP A 40 16.33 -4.36 1.02
CA ASP A 40 15.23 -5.10 0.41
C ASP A 40 14.08 -4.16 0.04
N GLY A 41 13.49 -4.39 -1.13
CA GLY A 41 12.50 -3.54 -1.78
C GLY A 41 13.10 -2.51 -2.76
N ALA A 42 12.23 -1.70 -3.36
CA ALA A 42 12.61 -0.61 -4.26
C ALA A 42 12.15 0.75 -3.71
N PRO A 43 12.82 1.87 -4.03
CA PRO A 43 12.43 3.21 -3.53
C PRO A 43 10.96 3.57 -3.78
N ARG A 44 10.39 3.06 -4.88
CA ARG A 44 9.00 3.26 -5.28
C ARG A 44 8.45 1.97 -5.89
N VAL A 45 7.29 1.52 -5.44
CA VAL A 45 6.65 0.26 -5.87
C VAL A 45 5.17 0.46 -6.18
N GLN A 46 4.68 -0.19 -7.23
CA GLN A 46 3.24 -0.28 -7.51
C GLN A 46 2.67 -1.51 -6.80
N LEU A 47 1.61 -1.30 -6.01
CA LEU A 47 0.95 -2.31 -5.18
C LEU A 47 -0.42 -2.75 -5.73
N GLY A 48 -0.77 -2.32 -6.95
CA GLY A 48 -2.02 -2.70 -7.60
C GLY A 48 -3.25 -1.93 -7.10
N GLN A 49 -4.40 -2.58 -7.11
CA GLN A 49 -5.69 -2.03 -6.70
C GLN A 49 -6.14 -2.69 -5.39
N LEU A 50 -6.96 -1.99 -4.60
CA LEU A 50 -7.55 -2.53 -3.37
C LEU A 50 -9.04 -2.77 -3.63
N ASP A 51 -9.49 -4.02 -3.49
CA ASP A 51 -10.85 -4.47 -3.82
C ASP A 51 -11.94 -3.85 -2.93
N GLY A 52 -11.55 -3.24 -1.81
CA GLY A 52 -12.47 -2.72 -0.82
C GLY A 52 -13.28 -3.83 -0.17
N ARG A 53 -14.39 -3.45 0.46
CA ARG A 53 -15.16 -4.37 1.30
C ARG A 53 -16.19 -5.24 0.56
N VAL A 54 -16.49 -4.94 -0.70
CA VAL A 54 -17.48 -5.71 -1.50
C VAL A 54 -17.07 -7.16 -1.71
N ARG A 55 -15.76 -7.46 -1.62
CA ARG A 55 -15.23 -8.82 -1.71
C ARG A 55 -14.88 -9.44 -0.37
N PHE A 56 -15.24 -8.81 0.76
CA PHE A 56 -15.23 -9.52 2.03
C PHE A 56 -16.16 -10.72 1.88
N ARG A 57 -15.59 -11.89 2.06
CA ARG A 57 -16.40 -13.07 2.25
C ARG A 57 -16.92 -12.99 3.68
N VAL A 58 -18.22 -13.28 3.84
CA VAL A 58 -18.92 -13.22 5.12
C VAL A 58 -19.48 -14.62 5.34
N SER A 59 -18.61 -15.62 5.44
CA SER A 59 -19.02 -17.01 5.61
C SER A 59 -19.47 -17.34 7.04
N GLY A 60 -19.33 -16.41 7.99
CA GLY A 60 -19.83 -16.56 9.37
C GLY A 60 -19.13 -17.65 10.20
N ASP A 61 -18.21 -18.40 9.61
CA ASP A 61 -17.28 -19.26 10.32
C ASP A 61 -16.11 -18.43 10.86
N ALA A 62 -15.46 -18.90 11.93
CA ALA A 62 -14.38 -18.18 12.62
C ALA A 62 -13.08 -18.05 11.79
N LYS A 63 -13.13 -18.25 10.48
CA LYS A 63 -11.99 -18.18 9.57
C LYS A 63 -12.03 -16.82 8.89
N SER A 64 -11.01 -16.00 9.13
CA SER A 64 -10.77 -14.84 8.28
C SER A 64 -10.44 -15.34 6.88
N ASP A 65 -11.34 -15.14 5.94
CA ASP A 65 -11.28 -15.59 4.55
C ASP A 65 -10.50 -14.62 3.64
N GLY A 66 -9.86 -13.62 4.25
CA GLY A 66 -8.98 -12.65 3.62
C GLY A 66 -9.28 -11.22 4.05
N THR A 67 -8.37 -10.31 3.70
CA THR A 67 -8.58 -8.86 3.80
C THR A 67 -8.23 -8.25 2.45
N PRO A 68 -9.09 -8.45 1.42
CA PRO A 68 -8.80 -7.97 0.07
C PRO A 68 -8.82 -6.43 -0.01
N ASP A 69 -9.28 -5.78 1.07
CA ASP A 69 -9.28 -4.36 1.27
C ASP A 69 -7.90 -3.78 1.66
N ARG A 70 -6.89 -4.60 1.97
CA ARG A 70 -5.58 -4.12 2.44
C ARG A 70 -4.38 -4.73 1.73
N VAL A 71 -3.29 -4.00 1.75
CA VAL A 71 -1.96 -4.47 1.34
C VAL A 71 -0.91 -4.02 2.37
N LEU A 72 0.11 -4.86 2.55
CA LEU A 72 1.29 -4.54 3.36
C LEU A 72 2.51 -4.57 2.44
N HIS A 73 3.27 -3.48 2.41
CA HIS A 73 4.59 -3.44 1.79
C HIS A 73 5.65 -3.14 2.84
N SER A 74 6.78 -3.82 2.75
CA SER A 74 7.92 -3.69 3.66
C SER A 74 9.18 -3.29 2.90
N TRP A 75 10.01 -2.49 3.56
CA TRP A 75 11.38 -2.23 3.16
C TRP A 75 12.30 -2.66 4.28
N LEU A 76 13.45 -3.22 3.91
CA LEU A 76 14.59 -3.36 4.81
C LEU A 76 15.61 -2.31 4.41
N ILE A 77 16.01 -1.46 5.35
CA ILE A 77 16.96 -0.36 5.08
C ILE A 77 18.10 -0.36 6.10
N ARG A 78 19.24 0.18 5.68
CA ARG A 78 20.32 0.63 6.55
C ARG A 78 20.23 2.13 6.73
N GLY A 79 20.74 2.62 7.84
CA GLY A 79 20.74 4.04 8.10
C GLY A 79 21.41 4.37 9.42
N LYS A 80 21.54 5.67 9.70
CA LYS A 80 22.12 6.16 10.95
C LYS A 80 21.03 6.23 12.02
N SER A 81 21.39 5.95 13.27
CA SER A 81 20.52 6.28 14.41
C SER A 81 20.10 7.75 14.36
N GLY A 82 18.83 8.03 14.57
CA GLY A 82 18.23 9.36 14.44
C GLY A 82 17.89 9.79 13.01
N GLN A 83 18.20 8.99 11.98
CA GLN A 83 17.78 9.29 10.61
C GLN A 83 16.26 9.17 10.47
N THR A 84 15.65 10.20 9.90
CA THR A 84 14.22 10.24 9.62
C THR A 84 13.94 9.71 8.21
N VAL A 85 13.01 8.77 8.11
CA VAL A 85 12.54 8.17 6.87
C VAL A 85 11.04 8.40 6.76
N THR A 86 10.58 8.75 5.56
CA THR A 86 9.16 8.98 5.29
C THR A 86 8.65 7.91 4.34
N LEU A 87 7.54 7.28 4.68
CA LEU A 87 6.81 6.32 3.87
C LEU A 87 5.55 6.99 3.35
N THR A 88 5.37 7.03 2.04
CA THR A 88 4.20 7.63 1.39
C THR A 88 3.51 6.56 0.56
N ALA A 89 2.20 6.39 0.75
CA ALA A 89 1.37 5.57 -0.10
C ALA A 89 0.25 6.43 -0.71
N THR A 90 0.17 6.47 -2.03
CA THR A 90 -0.75 7.33 -2.76
C THR A 90 -1.55 6.53 -3.78
N HIS A 91 -2.85 6.76 -3.77
CA HIS A 91 -3.78 6.27 -4.78
C HIS A 91 -4.69 7.41 -5.24
N GLN A 92 -4.81 7.61 -6.54
CA GLN A 92 -5.55 8.74 -7.12
C GLN A 92 -7.01 8.87 -6.66
N ARG A 93 -7.64 7.77 -6.22
CA ARG A 93 -9.03 7.74 -5.72
C ARG A 93 -9.17 7.45 -4.23
N ALA A 94 -8.15 6.88 -3.59
CA ALA A 94 -8.20 6.53 -2.16
C ALA A 94 -7.42 7.51 -1.28
N GLY A 95 -6.76 8.50 -1.89
CA GLY A 95 -6.00 9.53 -1.21
C GLY A 95 -4.56 9.10 -0.95
N THR A 96 -3.95 9.75 0.05
CA THR A 96 -2.56 9.56 0.43
C THR A 96 -2.47 9.26 1.93
N SER A 97 -1.64 8.29 2.28
CA SER A 97 -1.22 8.01 3.65
C SER A 97 0.28 8.27 3.76
N VAL A 98 0.70 8.90 4.86
CA VAL A 98 2.09 9.22 5.14
C VAL A 98 2.43 8.73 6.54
N ALA A 99 3.59 8.11 6.69
CA ALA A 99 4.15 7.75 7.99
C ALA A 99 5.62 8.18 8.05
N THR A 100 6.04 8.67 9.20
CA THR A 100 7.44 9.03 9.46
C THR A 100 8.00 8.11 10.52
N VAL A 101 9.21 7.59 10.28
CA VAL A 101 9.93 6.69 11.19
C VAL A 101 11.31 7.26 11.44
N VAL A 102 11.72 7.27 12.71
CA VAL A 102 13.09 7.62 13.11
C VAL A 102 13.82 6.32 13.41
N LEU A 103 14.99 6.13 12.80
CA LEU A 103 15.80 4.94 13.04
C LEU A 103 16.39 4.96 14.46
N PRO A 104 16.36 3.83 15.18
CA PRO A 104 16.89 3.72 16.54
C PRO A 104 18.40 3.91 16.59
#